data_AF-A0A955JJR0-F1
#
_entry.id   AF-A0A955JJR0-F1
#
_cell.length_a   1.000
_cell.length_b   1.000
_cell.length_c   1.000
_cell.angle_alpha   90.00
_cell.angle_beta   90.00
_cell.angle_gamma   90.00
#
_symmetry.space_group_name_H-M   'P 1'
#
loop_
_entity.id
_entity.type
_entity.pdbx_description
1 polymer ?
#
loop_
_entity_poly.entity_id
_entity_poly.type
_entity_poly.pdbx_seq_one_letter_code
_entity_poly.pdbx_strand_id
1 'polypeptide(L)'
;MLDVFITSRVRRKIIVIYAKYPDFKTHVRGLAKLIKEDAGNIQRELKRLEKAGFLVSEKQGNTKIYHTNKQFVIFKELQSIVLKSQRTQQKRHVS
;
A
#
# COMPACT_ATOMS: atom_id res chain seq x y z
N MET A 1 -5.08 -14.23 -2.38
CA MET A 1 -4.03 -14.31 -3.44
C MET A 1 -2.76 -13.54 -3.10
N LEU A 2 -2.80 -12.23 -2.78
CA LEU A 2 -1.56 -11.48 -2.44
C LEU A 2 -0.83 -12.02 -1.21
N ASP A 3 -1.57 -12.67 -0.30
CA ASP A 3 -1.08 -13.39 0.88
C ASP A 3 -0.16 -14.56 0.58
N VAL A 4 -0.24 -15.14 -0.62
CA VAL A 4 0.66 -16.23 -1.05
C VAL A 4 2.11 -15.73 -1.18
N PHE A 5 2.30 -14.50 -1.66
CA PHE A 5 3.64 -13.94 -1.91
C PHE A 5 4.07 -12.92 -0.86
N ILE A 6 3.11 -12.23 -0.23
CA ILE A 6 3.37 -11.15 0.72
C ILE A 6 2.75 -11.57 2.04
N THR A 7 3.54 -12.11 2.96
CA THR A 7 3.03 -12.68 4.24
C THR A 7 2.50 -11.62 5.21
N SER A 8 3.08 -10.41 5.21
CA SER A 8 2.63 -9.31 6.08
C SER A 8 1.25 -8.78 5.67
N ARG A 9 0.26 -8.95 6.56
CA ARG A 9 -1.11 -8.45 6.36
C ARG A 9 -1.14 -6.93 6.18
N VAL A 10 -0.39 -6.20 7.02
CA VAL A 10 -0.32 -4.73 6.96
C VAL A 10 0.28 -4.28 5.64
N ARG A 11 1.38 -4.90 5.19
CA ARG A 11 2.01 -4.57 3.90
C ARG A 11 1.06 -4.78 2.73
N ARG A 12 0.29 -5.88 2.72
CA ARG A 12 -0.72 -6.14 1.68
C ARG A 12 -1.74 -5.01 1.62
N LYS A 13 -2.31 -4.61 2.76
CA LYS A 13 -3.29 -3.51 2.82
C LYS A 13 -2.70 -2.20 2.28
N ILE A 14 -1.46 -1.86 2.66
CA ILE A 14 -0.76 -0.67 2.17
C ILE A 14 -0.57 -0.73 0.65
N ILE A 15 -0.03 -1.84 0.13
CA ILE A 15 0.20 -2.02 -1.32
C ILE A 15 -1.11 -1.89 -2.08
N VAL A 16 -2.21 -2.48 -1.59
CA VAL A 16 -3.52 -2.39 -2.26
C VAL A 16 -3.96 -0.93 -2.41
N ILE A 17 -3.83 -0.11 -1.36
CA ILE A 17 -4.25 1.30 -1.41
C ILE A 17 -3.39 2.08 -2.39
N TYR A 18 -2.07 2.06 -2.23
CA TYR A 18 -1.16 2.88 -3.01
C TYR A 18 -1.05 2.43 -4.47
N ALA A 19 -1.27 1.14 -4.76
CA ALA A 19 -1.35 0.66 -6.13
C ALA A 19 -2.70 1.00 -6.80
N LYS A 20 -3.81 0.90 -6.07
CA LYS A 20 -5.15 1.20 -6.63
C LYS A 20 -5.39 2.70 -6.79
N TYR A 21 -4.89 3.51 -5.86
CA TYR A 21 -5.05 4.95 -5.81
C TYR A 21 -3.66 5.61 -5.82
N PRO A 22 -2.99 5.71 -6.97
CA PRO A 22 -1.61 6.20 -7.04
C PRO A 22 -1.45 7.69 -6.69
N ASP A 23 -2.54 8.44 -6.67
CA ASP A 23 -2.58 9.85 -6.22
C ASP A 23 -2.87 9.97 -4.71
N PHE A 24 -3.11 8.86 -4.03
CA PHE A 24 -3.35 8.87 -2.59
C PHE A 24 -2.08 9.27 -1.84
N LYS A 25 -2.22 10.26 -0.95
CA LYS A 25 -1.16 10.75 -0.08
C LYS A 25 -1.67 10.84 1.35
N THR A 26 -0.90 10.37 2.31
CA THR A 26 -1.26 10.50 3.73
C THR A 26 -0.06 10.32 4.64
N HIS A 27 -0.23 10.68 5.91
CA HIS A 27 0.73 10.40 6.96
C HIS A 27 0.41 9.06 7.65
N VAL A 28 1.34 8.59 8.49
CA VAL A 28 1.22 7.31 9.22
C VAL A 28 -0.12 7.18 9.97
N ARG A 29 -0.51 8.19 10.75
CA ARG A 29 -1.74 8.15 11.56
C ARG A 29 -3.01 8.13 10.70
N GLY A 30 -3.04 8.92 9.62
CA GLY A 30 -4.14 8.90 8.65
C GLY A 30 -4.31 7.52 8.01
N LEU A 31 -3.22 6.88 7.62
CA LEU A 31 -3.26 5.53 7.07
C LEU A 31 -3.68 4.48 8.11
N ALA A 32 -3.15 4.57 9.34
CA ALA A 32 -3.50 3.68 10.45
C ALA A 32 -5.00 3.69 10.73
N LYS A 33 -5.62 4.88 10.77
CA LYS A 33 -7.08 5.05 10.91
C LYS A 33 -7.83 4.45 9.71
N LEU A 34 -7.35 4.69 8.49
CA LEU A 34 -7.99 4.22 7.27
C LEU A 34 -8.06 2.68 7.18
N ILE A 35 -6.97 1.99 7.54
CA ILE A 35 -6.89 0.52 7.38
C ILE A 35 -7.07 -0.27 8.67
N LYS A 36 -7.36 0.43 9.77
CA LYS A 36 -7.62 -0.09 11.12
C LYS A 36 -6.47 -1.00 11.59
N GLU A 37 -5.26 -0.46 11.59
CA GLU A 37 -4.03 -1.13 12.00
C GLU A 37 -3.21 -0.23 12.93
N ASP A 38 -2.35 -0.82 13.75
CA ASP A 38 -1.45 -0.08 14.65
C ASP A 38 -0.48 0.84 13.90
N ALA A 39 -0.28 2.05 14.42
CA ALA A 39 0.56 3.07 13.79
C ALA A 39 2.04 2.66 13.72
N GLY A 40 2.56 1.94 14.71
CA GLY A 40 3.93 1.44 14.70
C GLY A 40 4.15 0.39 13.60
N ASN A 41 3.20 -0.52 13.44
CA ASN A 41 3.18 -1.50 12.35
C ASN A 41 3.12 -0.83 10.98
N ILE A 42 2.25 0.17 10.82
CA ILE A 42 2.15 0.96 9.60
C ILE A 42 3.46 1.68 9.29
N GLN A 43 4.04 2.37 10.28
CA GLN A 43 5.29 3.09 10.11
C GLN A 43 6.42 2.17 9.63
N ARG A 44 6.53 0.98 10.22
CA ARG A 44 7.55 0.00 9.85
C ARG A 44 7.37 -0.50 8.41
N GLU A 45 6.15 -0.81 8.00
CA GLU A 45 5.90 -1.26 6.62
C GLU A 45 6.03 -0.13 5.59
N LEU A 46 5.63 1.10 5.92
CA LEU A 46 5.85 2.27 5.07
C LEU A 46 7.35 2.53 4.85
N LYS A 47 8.18 2.48 5.90
CA LYS A 47 9.64 2.61 5.78
C LYS A 47 10.25 1.52 4.90
N ARG A 48 9.74 0.28 4.98
CA ARG A 48 10.22 -0.83 4.13
C ARG A 48 9.87 -0.61 2.67
N LEU A 49 8.65 -0.19 2.38
CA LEU A 49 8.18 0.08 1.01
C LEU A 49 8.85 1.32 0.42
N GLU A 50 9.17 2.31 1.25
CA GLU A 50 9.98 3.47 0.87
C GLU A 50 11.41 3.06 0.53
N LYS A 51 12.06 2.25 1.39
CA LYS A 51 13.41 1.72 1.11
C LYS A 51 13.45 0.88 -0.17
N ALA A 52 12.36 0.17 -0.48
CA ALA A 52 12.24 -0.60 -1.73
C ALA A 52 11.95 0.29 -2.95
N GLY A 53 11.69 1.59 -2.78
CA GLY A 53 11.40 2.53 -3.87
C GLY A 53 9.95 2.51 -4.37
N PHE A 54 9.07 1.69 -3.79
CA PHE A 54 7.64 1.67 -4.15
C PHE A 54 6.91 2.91 -3.63
N LEU A 55 7.27 3.37 -2.44
CA LEU A 55 6.78 4.62 -1.88
C LEU A 55 7.90 5.65 -1.88
N VAL A 56 7.50 6.91 -1.95
CA VAL A 56 8.33 8.06 -1.65
C VAL A 56 7.65 8.86 -0.55
N SER A 57 8.39 9.77 0.04
CA SER A 57 7.86 10.62 1.08
C SER A 57 8.32 12.06 0.94
N GLU A 58 7.51 12.95 1.48
CA GLU A 58 7.80 14.37 1.56
C GLU A 58 7.49 14.86 2.97
N LYS A 59 8.22 15.87 3.43
CA LYS A 59 7.97 16.50 4.72
C LYS A 59 7.01 17.66 4.50
N GLN A 60 5.83 17.59 5.10
CA GLN A 60 4.84 18.68 5.12
C GLN A 60 4.73 19.21 6.55
N GLY A 61 5.35 20.36 6.82
CA GLY A 61 5.55 20.88 8.17
C GLY A 61 6.38 19.91 9.01
N ASN A 62 5.85 19.45 10.14
CA ASN A 62 6.50 18.44 10.99
C ASN A 62 6.07 16.99 10.70
N THR A 63 5.28 16.79 9.63
CA THR A 63 4.69 15.48 9.33
C THR A 63 5.28 14.89 8.05
N LYS A 64 5.61 13.60 8.09
CA LYS A 64 6.04 12.83 6.92
C LYS A 64 4.83 12.29 6.17
N ILE A 65 4.65 12.70 4.92
CA ILE A 65 3.59 12.27 4.01
C ILE A 65 4.17 11.23 3.06
N TYR A 66 3.49 10.08 2.91
CA TYR A 66 3.87 9.03 1.99
C TYR A 66 2.96 9.04 0.77
N HIS A 67 3.54 8.73 -0.39
CA HIS A 67 2.82 8.61 -1.66
C HIS A 67 3.49 7.61 -2.59
N THR A 68 2.75 7.14 -3.60
CA THR A 68 3.24 6.15 -4.55
C THR A 68 4.32 6.73 -5.45
N ASN A 69 5.43 6.00 -5.61
CA ASN A 69 6.39 6.28 -6.67
C ASN A 69 5.89 5.71 -8.00
N LYS A 70 5.29 6.55 -8.84
CA LYS A 70 4.78 6.13 -10.17
C LYS A 70 5.89 5.70 -11.14
N GLN A 71 7.15 6.05 -10.85
CA GLN A 71 8.33 5.66 -11.63
C GLN A 71 8.97 4.35 -11.14
N PHE A 72 8.37 3.68 -10.15
CA PHE A 72 8.85 2.39 -9.68
C PHE A 72 8.79 1.35 -10.82
N VAL A 73 9.90 0.63 -11.04
CA VAL A 73 10.14 -0.19 -12.25
C VAL A 73 8.99 -1.14 -12.57
N ILE A 74 8.41 -1.79 -11.55
CA ILE A 74 7.32 -2.76 -11.70
C ILE A 74 5.95 -2.23 -11.26
N PHE A 75 5.77 -0.90 -11.25
CA PHE A 75 4.57 -0.29 -10.71
C PHE A 75 3.29 -0.76 -11.44
N LYS A 76 3.33 -0.81 -12.77
CA LYS A 76 2.16 -1.16 -13.59
C LYS A 76 1.79 -2.64 -13.45
N GLU A 77 2.78 -3.52 -13.35
CA GLU A 77 2.63 -4.94 -13.12
C GLU A 77 2.04 -5.19 -11.74
N LEU A 78 2.59 -4.56 -10.70
CA LEU A 78 2.09 -4.65 -9.33
C LEU A 78 0.64 -4.15 -9.24
N GLN A 79 0.34 -3.01 -9.88
CA GLN A 79 -1.02 -2.46 -9.96
C GLN A 79 -1.98 -3.45 -10.66
N SER A 80 -1.58 -4.04 -11.78
CA SER A 80 -2.37 -5.05 -12.49
C SER A 80 -2.65 -6.29 -11.63
N ILE A 81 -1.64 -6.80 -10.93
CA ILE A 81 -1.76 -7.94 -10.01
C ILE A 81 -2.75 -7.61 -8.88
N VAL A 82 -2.62 -6.44 -8.26
CA VAL A 82 -3.53 -5.96 -7.21
C VAL A 82 -4.97 -5.93 -7.73
N LEU A 83 -5.22 -5.27 -8.87
CA LEU A 83 -6.56 -5.15 -9.44
C LEU A 83 -7.18 -6.50 -9.81
N LYS A 84 -6.41 -7.40 -10.41
CA LYS A 84 -6.87 -8.76 -10.74
C LYS A 84 -7.19 -9.57 -9.48
N SER A 85 -6.33 -9.49 -8.46
CA SER A 85 -6.51 -10.23 -7.20
C SER A 85 -7.81 -9.88 -6.48
N GLN A 86 -8.24 -8.61 -6.55
CA GLN A 86 -9.48 -8.13 -5.94
C GLN A 86 -10.71 -8.62 -6.71
N ARG A 87 -10.66 -8.68 -8.05
CA ARG A 87 -11.75 -9.21 -8.88
C ARG A 87 -12.00 -10.70 -8.60
N THR A 88 -10.94 -11.49 -8.44
CA THR A 88 -11.07 -12.92 -8.12
C THR A 88 -11.68 -13.16 -6.75
N GLN A 89 -11.39 -12.29 -5.75
CA GLN A 89 -12.03 -12.38 -4.44
C GLN A 89 -13.52 -12.05 -4.47
N GLN A 90 -13.95 -11.08 -5.29
CA GLN A 90 -15.37 -10.75 -5.44
C GLN A 90 -16.16 -11.90 -6.06
N LYS A 91 -15.64 -12.57 -7.10
CA LYS A 91 -16.32 -13.71 -7.73
C LYS A 91 -16.56 -14.88 -6.78
N ARG A 92 -15.65 -15.12 -5.83
CA ARG A 92 -15.77 -16.20 -4.83
C ARG A 92 -16.83 -15.95 -3.74
N HIS A 93 -17.29 -14.72 -3.56
CA HIS A 93 -18.35 -14.41 -2.60
C HIS A 93 -19.75 -14.42 -3.22
N VAL A 94 -19.85 -14.59 -4.55
CA VAL A 94 -21.12 -14.62 -5.30
C VAL A 94 -21.41 -16.04 -5.82
N SER A 95 -20.67 -17.04 -5.35
CA SER A 95 -20.84 -18.47 -5.62
C SER A 95 -20.97 -19.21 -4.31
#